data_AF-A0A355QBP2-F1
#
_entry.id   AF-A0A355QBP2-F1
#
_cell.length_a   1.000
_cell.length_b   1.000
_cell.length_c   1.000
_cell.angle_alpha   90.00
_cell.angle_beta   90.00
_cell.angle_gamma   90.00
#
_symmetry.space_group_name_H-M   'P 1'
#
loop_
_entity.id
_entity.type
_entity.pdbx_description
1 polymer ?
#
loop_
_entity_poly.entity_id
_entity_poly.type
_entity_poly.pdbx_seq_one_letter_code
_entity_poly.pdbx_strand_id
1 'polypeptide(L)'
;CQLGLPTLQRASQELILLLDDAQLRPKEMGRLVLRGNRAGQVVALLQLNAAAKQRLTSHQRHWPKLDFQFIAYSENFPKEAVSQSELFESAENARICFGGLGFFQINPFCLESLVPVVGEWIKGEEVLDLYGGVGTLSLPHAEQTQSCMIVEENPDAIHFAQRNTKEIPHFQVTPSKVQQALKQIGGQQTVLLNPPRAGIANQVRQQLLKVKPKRLIYLSCNVSTCARDLKDLQACYQLKWQQAFNFFPATPHIELLTILERKK
;
A
#
# COMPACT_ATOMS: atom_id res chain seq x y z
N CYS A 1 -1.09 18.48 13.05
CA CYS A 1 -0.37 18.14 11.81
C CYS A 1 -1.02 18.93 10.67
N GLN A 2 -0.37 19.94 10.08
CA GLN A 2 -0.99 20.84 9.10
C GLN A 2 -1.35 20.17 7.76
N LEU A 3 -0.62 19.10 7.40
CA LEU A 3 -0.86 18.34 6.16
C LEU A 3 -1.81 17.14 6.35
N GLY A 4 -2.24 16.87 7.59
CA GLY A 4 -3.16 15.77 7.89
C GLY A 4 -4.60 16.14 7.58
N LEU A 5 -5.44 15.12 7.36
CA LEU A 5 -6.89 15.32 7.24
C LEU A 5 -7.44 15.98 8.52
N PRO A 6 -8.42 16.91 8.42
CA PRO A 6 -9.03 17.53 9.61
C PRO A 6 -9.61 16.50 10.60
N THR A 7 -10.13 15.39 10.09
CA THR A 7 -10.63 14.26 10.91
C THR A 7 -9.53 13.60 11.73
N LEU A 8 -8.32 13.44 11.18
CA LEU A 8 -7.16 12.95 11.93
C LEU A 8 -6.75 13.92 13.03
N GLN A 9 -6.81 15.22 12.78
CA GLN A 9 -6.48 16.22 13.80
C GLN A 9 -7.47 16.16 14.97
N ARG A 10 -8.78 16.10 14.69
CA ARG A 10 -9.81 15.96 15.74
C ARG A 10 -9.62 14.67 16.54
N ALA A 11 -9.50 13.53 15.85
CA ALA A 11 -9.29 12.24 16.50
C ALA A 11 -8.01 12.23 17.36
N SER A 12 -6.94 12.92 16.93
CA SER A 12 -5.71 13.03 17.73
C SER A 12 -5.92 13.80 19.04
N GLN A 13 -6.74 14.85 19.03
CA GLN A 13 -7.04 15.65 20.23
C GLN A 13 -7.88 14.85 21.22
N GLU A 14 -8.94 14.19 20.73
CA GLU A 14 -9.78 13.31 21.56
C GLU A 14 -8.98 12.14 22.13
N LEU A 15 -8.09 11.56 21.34
CA LEU A 15 -7.22 10.48 21.81
C LEU A 15 -6.30 10.96 22.93
N ILE A 16 -5.67 12.13 22.81
CA ILE A 16 -4.82 12.68 23.88
C ILE A 16 -5.61 12.82 25.18
N LEU A 17 -6.83 13.38 25.13
CA LEU A 17 -7.69 13.52 26.30
C LEU A 17 -8.02 12.17 26.94
N LEU A 18 -8.34 11.16 26.13
CA LEU A 18 -8.60 9.80 26.62
C LEU A 18 -7.36 9.18 27.28
N LEU A 19 -6.18 9.33 26.67
CA LEU A 19 -4.94 8.74 27.19
C LEU A 19 -4.49 9.43 28.48
N ASP A 20 -4.66 10.75 28.58
CA ASP A 20 -4.37 11.54 29.77
C ASP A 20 -5.31 11.19 30.92
N ASP A 21 -6.62 11.08 30.67
CA ASP A 21 -7.62 10.71 31.68
C ASP A 21 -7.42 9.27 32.18
N ALA A 22 -7.01 8.36 31.30
CA ALA A 22 -6.62 6.99 31.65
C ALA A 22 -5.26 6.89 32.37
N GLN A 23 -4.58 8.02 32.59
CA GLN A 23 -3.26 8.14 33.22
C GLN A 23 -2.23 7.18 32.63
N LEU A 24 -2.17 7.12 31.29
CA LEU A 24 -1.19 6.29 30.59
C LEU A 24 0.20 6.94 30.62
N ARG A 25 1.19 6.13 30.97
CA ARG A 25 2.58 6.59 31.02
C ARG A 25 3.31 6.22 29.73
N PRO A 26 4.25 7.04 29.23
CA PRO A 26 5.01 6.75 28.00
C PRO A 26 5.65 5.36 27.97
N LYS A 27 6.19 4.87 29.10
CA LYS A 27 6.80 3.53 29.22
C LYS A 27 5.81 2.36 29.02
N GLU A 28 4.51 2.63 29.06
CA GLU A 28 3.45 1.64 28.85
C GLU A 28 3.00 1.58 27.39
N MET A 29 3.43 2.53 26.57
CA MET A 29 3.05 2.69 25.17
C MET A 29 4.17 2.26 24.23
N GLY A 30 3.80 1.53 23.18
CA GLY A 30 4.66 1.18 22.06
C GLY A 30 4.37 2.07 20.86
N ARG A 31 3.81 1.48 19.82
CA ARG A 31 3.40 2.17 18.59
C ARG A 31 1.99 2.74 18.70
N LEU A 32 1.82 4.01 18.32
CA LEU A 32 0.53 4.61 18.01
C LEU A 32 0.43 4.83 16.49
N VAL A 33 -0.64 4.33 15.87
CA VAL A 33 -1.01 4.63 14.49
C VAL A 33 -2.37 5.28 14.48
N LEU A 34 -2.46 6.43 13.82
CA LEU A 34 -3.72 7.08 13.49
C LEU A 34 -3.84 7.13 11.98
N ARG A 35 -4.84 6.46 11.43
CA ARG A 35 -5.05 6.35 9.98
C ARG A 35 -6.46 6.74 9.63
N GLY A 36 -6.63 7.44 8.51
CA GLY A 36 -7.93 7.87 8.03
C GLY A 36 -7.99 7.91 6.53
N ASN A 37 -9.19 8.10 6.01
CA ASN A 37 -9.49 8.10 4.57
C ASN A 37 -10.28 9.33 4.15
N ARG A 38 -10.48 9.49 2.83
CA ARG A 38 -11.25 10.62 2.25
C ARG A 38 -12.73 10.63 2.67
N ALA A 39 -13.28 9.47 3.03
CA ALA A 39 -14.64 9.36 3.55
C ALA A 39 -14.78 9.83 5.02
N GLY A 40 -13.69 10.27 5.65
CA GLY A 40 -13.69 10.77 7.02
C GLY A 40 -13.65 9.69 8.11
N GLN A 41 -13.51 8.41 7.72
CA GLN A 41 -13.28 7.31 8.68
C GLN A 41 -11.89 7.45 9.27
N VAL A 42 -11.77 7.16 10.57
CA VAL A 42 -10.49 7.15 11.29
C VAL A 42 -10.41 5.88 12.14
N VAL A 43 -9.23 5.26 12.13
CA VAL A 43 -8.84 4.17 13.02
C VAL A 43 -7.60 4.58 13.80
N ALA A 44 -7.66 4.43 15.11
CA ALA A 44 -6.56 4.61 16.04
C ALA A 44 -6.14 3.24 16.60
N LEU A 45 -4.86 2.92 16.50
CA LEU A 45 -4.27 1.65 16.90
C LEU A 45 -3.14 1.94 17.88
N LEU A 46 -3.29 1.50 19.12
CA LEU A 46 -2.29 1.76 20.17
C LEU A 46 -1.77 0.44 20.75
N GLN A 47 -0.47 0.24 20.60
CA GLN A 47 0.25 -0.84 21.28
C GLN A 47 0.52 -0.44 22.72
N LEU A 48 0.15 -1.31 23.66
CA LEU A 48 0.31 -1.15 25.10
C LEU A 48 0.87 -2.42 25.73
N ASN A 49 1.52 -2.32 26.88
CA ASN A 49 1.70 -3.52 27.71
C ASN A 49 0.34 -4.05 28.22
N ALA A 50 0.30 -5.31 28.66
CA ALA A 50 -0.95 -5.99 29.02
C ALA A 50 -1.73 -5.26 30.13
N ALA A 51 -1.05 -4.78 31.18
CA ALA A 51 -1.67 -4.07 32.29
C ALA A 51 -2.30 -2.73 31.85
N ALA A 52 -1.60 -1.98 31.00
CA ALA A 52 -2.09 -0.73 30.45
C ALA A 52 -3.26 -0.93 29.47
N LYS A 53 -3.23 -1.98 28.63
CA LYS A 53 -4.35 -2.36 27.77
C LYS A 53 -5.61 -2.61 28.60
N GLN A 54 -5.51 -3.44 29.65
CA GLN A 54 -6.66 -3.75 30.50
C GLN A 54 -7.22 -2.50 31.18
N ARG A 55 -6.36 -1.61 31.70
CA ARG A 55 -6.76 -0.35 32.32
C ARG A 55 -7.49 0.54 31.31
N LEU A 56 -6.90 0.77 30.14
CA LEU A 56 -7.46 1.63 29.11
C LEU A 56 -8.79 1.09 28.57
N THR A 57 -8.92 -0.22 28.34
CA THR A 57 -10.17 -0.82 27.86
C THR A 57 -11.30 -0.68 28.88
N SER A 58 -11.03 -0.84 30.18
CA SER A 58 -12.02 -0.59 31.23
C SER A 58 -12.42 0.88 31.32
N HIS A 59 -11.45 1.78 31.16
CA HIS A 59 -11.65 3.22 31.18
C HIS A 59 -12.50 3.70 29.99
N GLN A 60 -12.16 3.25 28.78
CA GLN A 60 -12.86 3.59 27.54
C GLN A 60 -14.36 3.27 27.58
N ARG A 61 -14.79 2.23 28.32
CA ARG A 61 -16.23 1.89 28.45
C ARG A 61 -17.06 3.00 29.09
N HIS A 62 -16.45 3.85 29.89
CA HIS A 62 -17.10 4.96 30.58
C HIS A 62 -16.79 6.32 29.92
N TRP A 63 -15.93 6.33 28.92
CA TRP A 63 -15.59 7.52 28.14
C TRP A 63 -16.71 7.84 27.14
N PRO A 64 -16.96 9.13 26.82
CA PRO A 64 -17.86 9.50 25.73
C PRO A 64 -17.53 8.72 24.44
N LYS A 65 -18.57 8.40 23.67
CA LYS A 65 -18.41 7.67 22.41
C LYS A 65 -17.44 8.43 21.50
N LEU A 66 -16.39 7.75 21.06
CA LEU A 66 -15.43 8.28 20.09
C LEU A 66 -16.07 8.31 18.70
N ASP A 67 -15.79 9.36 17.94
CA ASP A 67 -16.20 9.49 16.53
C ASP A 67 -15.31 8.66 15.58
N PHE A 68 -14.35 7.92 16.12
CA PHE A 68 -13.42 7.07 15.39
C PHE A 68 -13.28 5.71 16.07
N GLN A 69 -12.80 4.74 15.30
CA GLN A 69 -12.54 3.40 15.84
C GLN A 69 -11.22 3.40 16.62
N PHE A 70 -11.24 2.94 17.85
CA PHE A 70 -10.05 2.81 18.68
C PHE A 70 -9.80 1.36 19.08
N ILE A 71 -8.59 0.88 18.82
CA ILE A 71 -8.16 -0.50 19.07
C ILE A 71 -6.85 -0.46 19.87
N ALA A 72 -6.91 -0.95 21.10
CA ALA A 72 -5.73 -1.17 21.93
C ALA A 72 -5.28 -2.64 21.84
N TYR A 73 -3.99 -2.86 21.64
CA TYR A 73 -3.42 -4.21 21.53
C TYR A 73 -2.09 -4.33 22.28
N SER A 74 -1.68 -5.56 22.59
CA SER A 74 -0.44 -5.81 23.35
C SER A 74 0.56 -6.71 22.64
N GLU A 75 0.13 -7.38 21.58
CA GLU A 75 0.96 -8.30 20.81
C GLU A 75 1.80 -7.56 19.76
N ASN A 76 2.91 -8.16 19.33
CA ASN A 76 3.71 -7.62 18.23
C ASN A 76 3.03 -7.78 16.86
N PHE A 77 2.15 -8.79 16.71
CA PHE A 77 1.38 -9.08 15.50
C PHE A 77 -0.10 -9.27 15.85
N PRO A 78 -0.83 -8.19 16.14
CA PRO A 78 -2.20 -8.27 16.61
C PRO A 78 -3.16 -8.65 15.47
N LYS A 79 -3.42 -9.95 15.27
CA LYS A 79 -4.37 -10.44 14.23
C LYS A 79 -5.74 -9.76 14.35
N GLU A 80 -6.21 -9.54 15.58
CA GLU A 80 -7.46 -8.83 15.86
C GLU A 80 -7.41 -7.36 15.42
N ALA A 81 -6.29 -6.67 15.64
CA ALA A 81 -6.18 -5.27 15.23
C ALA A 81 -6.09 -5.14 13.71
N VAL A 82 -5.51 -6.13 13.03
CA VAL A 82 -5.53 -6.22 11.56
C VAL A 82 -6.96 -6.37 11.03
N SER A 83 -7.70 -7.37 11.50
CA SER A 83 -9.04 -7.66 10.96
C SER A 83 -10.11 -6.63 11.34
N GLN A 84 -9.88 -5.86 12.41
CA GLN A 84 -10.83 -4.85 12.88
C GLN A 84 -10.48 -3.44 12.38
N SER A 85 -9.33 -3.18 11.77
CA SER A 85 -8.90 -1.82 11.37
C SER A 85 -9.15 -1.49 9.89
N GLU A 86 -10.22 -2.00 9.32
CA GLU A 86 -10.51 -1.88 7.89
C GLU A 86 -10.85 -0.44 7.51
N LEU A 87 -10.15 0.06 6.50
CA LEU A 87 -10.43 1.32 5.82
C LEU A 87 -10.67 1.04 4.33
N PHE A 88 -11.40 1.94 3.69
CA PHE A 88 -11.68 1.88 2.27
C PHE A 88 -11.24 3.15 1.57
N GLU A 89 -10.68 3.02 0.38
CA GLU A 89 -10.48 4.12 -0.55
C GLU A 89 -11.04 3.75 -1.90
N SER A 90 -11.62 4.74 -2.58
CA SER A 90 -12.07 4.61 -3.96
C SER A 90 -10.97 5.09 -4.90
N ALA A 91 -10.72 4.35 -5.97
CA ALA A 91 -9.89 4.77 -7.08
C ALA A 91 -10.47 4.20 -8.37
N GLU A 92 -10.80 5.07 -9.33
CA GLU A 92 -11.62 4.71 -10.49
C GLU A 92 -12.90 3.97 -10.04
N ASN A 93 -13.19 2.81 -10.62
CA ASN A 93 -14.36 1.99 -10.30
C ASN A 93 -14.12 1.02 -9.14
N ALA A 94 -12.91 0.96 -8.57
CA ALA A 94 -12.60 0.03 -7.49
C ALA A 94 -12.79 0.66 -6.11
N ARG A 95 -13.33 -0.15 -5.19
CA ARG A 95 -13.30 0.09 -3.76
C ARG A 95 -12.23 -0.79 -3.13
N ILE A 96 -11.12 -0.20 -2.71
CA ILE A 96 -9.95 -0.89 -2.19
C ILE A 96 -10.04 -0.94 -0.66
N CYS A 97 -10.12 -2.14 -0.09
CA CYS A 97 -10.02 -2.36 1.36
C CYS A 97 -8.54 -2.50 1.76
N PHE A 98 -8.17 -1.91 2.90
CA PHE A 98 -6.83 -2.04 3.49
C PHE A 98 -6.87 -1.91 5.01
N GLY A 99 -5.86 -2.45 5.69
CA GLY A 99 -5.76 -2.43 7.15
C GLY A 99 -5.13 -1.16 7.70
N GLY A 100 -5.26 -0.95 9.01
CA GLY A 100 -4.66 0.20 9.69
C GLY A 100 -3.15 0.09 9.91
N LEU A 101 -2.56 -1.10 9.85
CA LEU A 101 -1.12 -1.33 10.12
C LEU A 101 -0.28 -1.55 8.85
N GLY A 102 -0.87 -2.04 7.76
CA GLY A 102 -0.18 -2.33 6.50
C GLY A 102 0.17 -1.09 5.67
N PHE A 103 0.88 -1.31 4.56
CA PHE A 103 1.15 -0.22 3.62
C PHE A 103 -0.11 0.13 2.81
N PHE A 104 -0.35 1.43 2.66
CA PHE A 104 -1.27 2.00 1.69
C PHE A 104 -0.75 3.40 1.36
N GLN A 105 -1.07 3.91 0.17
CA GLN A 105 -0.60 5.23 -0.25
C GLN A 105 -1.14 6.32 0.69
N ILE A 106 -0.24 7.18 1.20
CA ILE A 106 -0.59 8.16 2.23
C ILE A 106 -1.45 9.31 1.68
N ASN A 107 -1.32 9.60 0.38
CA ASN A 107 -1.99 10.71 -0.27
C ASN A 107 -2.99 10.16 -1.31
N PRO A 108 -4.26 9.97 -0.92
CA PRO A 108 -5.28 9.40 -1.80
C PRO A 108 -5.63 10.33 -2.98
N PHE A 109 -5.40 11.64 -2.86
CA PHE A 109 -5.61 12.60 -3.97
C PHE A 109 -4.55 12.42 -5.07
N CYS A 110 -3.29 12.18 -4.70
CA CYS A 110 -2.26 11.84 -5.67
C CYS A 110 -2.49 10.44 -6.27
N LEU A 111 -2.99 9.49 -5.48
CA LEU A 111 -3.38 8.17 -5.99
C LEU A 111 -4.46 8.28 -7.07
N GLU A 112 -5.48 9.10 -6.85
CA GLU A 112 -6.55 9.37 -7.82
C GLU A 112 -6.04 9.97 -9.15
N SER A 113 -4.95 10.72 -9.12
CA SER A 113 -4.31 11.24 -10.35
C SER A 113 -3.37 10.23 -11.01
N LEU A 114 -2.77 9.32 -10.24
CA LEU A 114 -1.79 8.35 -10.73
C LEU A 114 -2.46 7.12 -11.36
N VAL A 115 -3.54 6.64 -10.74
CA VAL A 115 -4.23 5.42 -11.15
C VAL A 115 -4.72 5.47 -12.61
N PRO A 116 -5.37 6.54 -13.10
CA PRO A 116 -5.82 6.61 -14.50
C PRO A 116 -4.68 6.40 -15.50
N VAL A 117 -3.51 7.01 -15.21
CA VAL A 117 -2.31 6.87 -16.04
C VAL A 117 -1.89 5.40 -16.13
N VAL A 118 -1.84 4.67 -15.00
CA VAL A 118 -1.49 3.24 -15.02
C VAL A 118 -2.48 2.45 -15.89
N GLY A 119 -3.77 2.81 -15.84
CA GLY A 119 -4.85 2.18 -16.61
C GLY A 119 -4.62 2.21 -18.12
N GLU A 120 -4.11 3.34 -18.64
CA GLU A 120 -3.79 3.50 -20.06
C GLU A 120 -2.79 2.44 -20.58
N TRP A 121 -1.94 1.93 -19.70
CA TRP A 121 -0.84 1.02 -20.07
C TRP A 121 -1.10 -0.45 -19.74
N ILE A 122 -2.17 -0.77 -19.00
CA ILE A 122 -2.54 -2.15 -18.63
C ILE A 122 -3.86 -2.63 -19.23
N LYS A 123 -4.61 -1.75 -19.90
CA LYS A 123 -5.86 -2.11 -20.59
C LYS A 123 -5.64 -3.24 -21.60
N GLY A 124 -6.39 -4.33 -21.45
CA GLY A 124 -6.34 -5.54 -22.27
C GLY A 124 -5.09 -6.39 -22.06
N GLU A 125 -4.26 -6.10 -21.06
CA GLU A 125 -3.00 -6.80 -20.83
C GLU A 125 -3.16 -7.96 -19.81
N GLU A 126 -2.28 -8.96 -19.91
CA GLU A 126 -1.99 -9.88 -18.83
C GLU A 126 -0.99 -9.22 -17.87
N VAL A 127 -1.43 -8.96 -16.64
CA VAL A 127 -0.68 -8.17 -15.66
C VAL A 127 -0.01 -9.09 -14.63
N LEU A 128 1.27 -8.84 -14.36
CA LEU A 128 1.97 -9.37 -13.20
C LEU A 128 2.33 -8.20 -12.28
N ASP A 129 1.64 -8.11 -11.15
CA ASP A 129 1.81 -7.04 -10.17
C ASP A 129 2.76 -7.48 -9.05
N LEU A 130 4.02 -7.11 -9.18
CA LEU A 130 5.06 -7.45 -8.21
C LEU A 130 5.14 -6.37 -7.14
N TYR A 131 5.20 -6.79 -5.87
CA TYR A 131 5.06 -5.89 -4.71
C TYR A 131 3.66 -5.24 -4.69
N GLY A 132 2.64 -5.99 -5.11
CA GLY A 132 1.33 -5.43 -5.41
C GLY A 132 0.53 -4.98 -4.18
N GLY A 133 1.00 -5.28 -2.96
CA GLY A 133 0.33 -4.89 -1.73
C GLY A 133 -1.12 -5.38 -1.71
N VAL A 134 -2.06 -4.47 -1.52
CA VAL A 134 -3.51 -4.76 -1.52
C VAL A 134 -4.15 -4.72 -2.93
N GLY A 135 -3.33 -4.62 -3.99
CA GLY A 135 -3.76 -4.44 -5.37
C GLY A 135 -3.94 -2.97 -5.77
N THR A 136 -3.27 -2.03 -5.11
CA THR A 136 -3.53 -0.58 -5.25
C THR A 136 -3.45 -0.05 -6.68
N LEU A 137 -2.55 -0.59 -7.51
CA LEU A 137 -2.35 -0.14 -8.89
C LEU A 137 -3.12 -0.98 -9.92
N SER A 138 -3.31 -2.27 -9.65
CA SER A 138 -3.94 -3.22 -10.57
C SER A 138 -5.45 -3.29 -10.41
N LEU A 139 -5.96 -3.31 -9.18
CA LEU A 139 -7.39 -3.47 -8.88
C LEU A 139 -8.29 -2.39 -9.49
N PRO A 140 -7.92 -1.08 -9.51
CA PRO A 140 -8.74 -0.05 -10.15
C PRO A 140 -9.12 -0.32 -11.61
N HIS A 141 -8.33 -1.17 -12.29
CA HIS A 141 -8.47 -1.48 -13.70
C HIS A 141 -8.92 -2.92 -13.95
N ALA A 142 -9.43 -3.61 -12.94
CA ALA A 142 -9.74 -5.04 -13.01
C ALA A 142 -10.68 -5.40 -14.18
N GLU A 143 -11.69 -4.57 -14.46
CA GLU A 143 -12.62 -4.78 -15.59
C GLU A 143 -11.96 -4.60 -16.96
N GLN A 144 -10.83 -3.89 -17.02
CA GLN A 144 -10.14 -3.52 -18.25
C GLN A 144 -8.93 -4.40 -18.55
N THR A 145 -8.39 -5.12 -17.57
CA THR A 145 -7.26 -6.04 -17.72
C THR A 145 -7.70 -7.45 -18.11
N GLN A 146 -6.92 -8.15 -18.93
CA GLN A 146 -7.24 -9.53 -19.34
C GLN A 146 -7.14 -10.50 -18.15
N SER A 147 -6.08 -10.39 -17.36
CA SER A 147 -5.89 -11.12 -16.10
C SER A 147 -4.84 -10.40 -15.25
N CYS A 148 -4.83 -10.65 -13.93
CA CYS A 148 -3.82 -10.11 -13.05
C CYS A 148 -3.37 -11.13 -12.01
N MET A 149 -2.05 -11.26 -11.83
CA MET A 149 -1.44 -11.97 -10.71
C MET A 149 -0.72 -10.98 -9.81
N ILE A 150 -1.17 -10.84 -8.57
CA ILE A 150 -0.54 -10.04 -7.53
C ILE A 150 0.45 -10.92 -6.75
N VAL A 151 1.72 -10.53 -6.67
CA VAL A 151 2.74 -11.19 -5.86
C VAL A 151 3.09 -10.30 -4.67
N GLU A 152 2.81 -10.78 -3.46
CA GLU A 152 3.00 -10.04 -2.21
C GLU A 152 3.50 -10.97 -1.10
N GLU A 153 4.37 -10.48 -0.21
CA GLU A 153 4.95 -11.26 0.89
C GLU A 153 4.38 -10.87 2.26
N ASN A 154 3.85 -9.66 2.40
CA ASN A 154 3.32 -9.14 3.65
C ASN A 154 1.95 -9.77 3.96
N PRO A 155 1.80 -10.49 5.09
CA PRO A 155 0.55 -11.19 5.42
C PRO A 155 -0.68 -10.29 5.53
N ASP A 156 -0.51 -9.04 6.01
CA ASP A 156 -1.59 -8.06 6.11
C ASP A 156 -2.06 -7.64 4.71
N ALA A 157 -1.10 -7.30 3.84
CA ALA A 157 -1.41 -6.94 2.46
C ALA A 157 -2.03 -8.10 1.68
N ILE A 158 -1.53 -9.34 1.85
CA ILE A 158 -2.10 -10.55 1.24
C ILE A 158 -3.57 -10.72 1.67
N HIS A 159 -3.87 -10.59 2.97
CA HIS A 159 -5.24 -10.72 3.48
C HIS A 159 -6.19 -9.74 2.79
N PHE A 160 -5.81 -8.46 2.71
CA PHE A 160 -6.63 -7.44 2.06
C PHE A 160 -6.67 -7.59 0.54
N ALA A 161 -5.58 -7.98 -0.11
CA ALA A 161 -5.56 -8.28 -1.54
C ALA A 161 -6.55 -9.40 -1.89
N GLN A 162 -6.51 -10.52 -1.15
CA GLN A 162 -7.44 -11.64 -1.35
C GLN A 162 -8.89 -11.23 -1.15
N ARG A 163 -9.16 -10.38 -0.15
CA ARG A 163 -10.49 -9.82 0.07
C ARG A 163 -10.94 -8.92 -1.08
N ASN A 164 -10.05 -8.05 -1.55
CA ASN A 164 -10.31 -7.12 -2.64
C ASN A 164 -10.56 -7.82 -3.98
N THR A 165 -9.89 -8.95 -4.23
CA THR A 165 -9.99 -9.70 -5.50
C THR A 165 -10.98 -10.86 -5.45
N LYS A 166 -11.64 -11.09 -4.31
CA LYS A 166 -12.46 -12.29 -4.07
C LYS A 166 -13.51 -12.53 -5.16
N GLU A 167 -14.18 -11.47 -5.60
CA GLU A 167 -15.26 -11.53 -6.58
C GLU A 167 -14.77 -11.24 -8.02
N ILE A 168 -13.46 -11.31 -8.27
CA ILE A 168 -12.81 -11.00 -9.55
C ILE A 168 -12.05 -12.26 -10.02
N PRO A 169 -12.69 -13.18 -10.77
CA PRO A 169 -12.13 -14.51 -11.05
C PRO A 169 -10.80 -14.52 -11.81
N HIS A 170 -10.53 -13.49 -12.61
CA HIS A 170 -9.28 -13.34 -13.38
C HIS A 170 -8.18 -12.60 -12.61
N PHE A 171 -8.38 -12.32 -11.32
CA PHE A 171 -7.37 -11.82 -10.39
C PHE A 171 -6.96 -12.91 -9.40
N GLN A 172 -5.65 -13.12 -9.25
CA GLN A 172 -5.11 -14.09 -8.31
C GLN A 172 -4.04 -13.44 -7.42
N VAL A 173 -4.03 -13.81 -6.15
CA VAL A 173 -3.00 -13.39 -5.19
C VAL A 173 -2.07 -14.57 -4.93
N THR A 174 -0.78 -14.34 -5.17
CA THR A 174 0.31 -15.29 -4.90
C THR A 174 1.09 -14.83 -3.66
N PRO A 175 0.90 -15.50 -2.50
CA PRO A 175 1.61 -15.19 -1.27
C PRO A 175 3.08 -15.64 -1.39
N SER A 176 3.97 -14.74 -1.80
CA SER A 176 5.37 -15.08 -2.04
C SER A 176 6.27 -13.85 -2.04
N LYS A 177 7.53 -14.05 -1.69
CA LYS A 177 8.57 -13.08 -1.99
C LYS A 177 8.73 -12.98 -3.50
N VAL A 178 8.88 -11.77 -4.03
CA VAL A 178 9.07 -11.58 -5.48
C VAL A 178 10.27 -12.37 -6.02
N GLN A 179 11.34 -12.50 -5.22
CA GLN A 179 12.54 -13.31 -5.54
C GLN A 179 12.26 -14.81 -5.65
N GLN A 180 11.18 -15.31 -5.04
CA GLN A 180 10.77 -16.72 -5.12
C GLN A 180 9.75 -16.95 -6.24
N ALA A 181 9.06 -15.89 -6.69
CA ALA A 181 8.07 -15.92 -7.77
C ALA A 181 8.66 -15.60 -9.16
N LEU A 182 9.99 -15.64 -9.35
CA LEU A 182 10.65 -15.27 -10.63
C LEU A 182 10.16 -16.06 -11.84
N LYS A 183 9.67 -17.29 -11.63
CA LYS A 183 9.10 -18.14 -12.68
C LYS A 183 7.76 -17.63 -13.23
N GLN A 184 7.08 -16.75 -12.50
CA GLN A 184 5.82 -16.13 -12.94
C GLN A 184 6.06 -15.02 -13.97
N ILE A 185 7.29 -14.49 -14.04
CA ILE A 185 7.67 -13.47 -15.02
C ILE A 185 7.72 -14.12 -16.40
N GLY A 186 6.77 -13.77 -17.26
CA GLY A 186 6.63 -14.21 -18.64
C GLY A 186 6.94 -13.11 -19.66
N GLY A 187 7.28 -13.51 -20.89
CA GLY A 187 7.72 -12.59 -21.94
C GLY A 187 6.62 -11.72 -22.56
N GLN A 188 5.34 -12.08 -22.39
CA GLN A 188 4.20 -11.38 -22.99
C GLN A 188 3.45 -10.47 -22.00
N GLN A 189 3.75 -10.57 -20.71
CA GLN A 189 3.06 -9.82 -19.66
C GLN A 189 3.46 -8.34 -19.63
N THR A 190 2.55 -7.53 -19.09
CA THR A 190 2.88 -6.21 -18.53
C THR A 190 3.17 -6.37 -17.04
N VAL A 191 4.36 -5.98 -16.61
CA VAL A 191 4.78 -6.13 -15.20
C VAL A 191 4.64 -4.79 -14.49
N LEU A 192 3.80 -4.73 -13.45
CA LEU A 192 3.79 -3.62 -12.50
C LEU A 192 4.87 -3.85 -11.42
N LEU A 193 5.58 -2.79 -11.07
CA LEU A 193 6.65 -2.80 -10.07
C LEU A 193 6.44 -1.63 -9.11
N ASN A 194 6.16 -1.93 -7.85
CA ASN A 194 6.11 -0.94 -6.76
C ASN A 194 7.04 -1.35 -5.60
N PRO A 195 8.37 -1.47 -5.84
CA PRO A 195 9.30 -2.00 -4.85
C PRO A 195 9.50 -1.04 -3.66
N PRO A 196 10.08 -1.53 -2.55
CA PRO A 196 10.50 -0.67 -1.44
C PRO A 196 11.59 0.33 -1.88
N ARG A 197 11.96 1.26 -0.98
CA ARG A 197 12.98 2.31 -1.22
C ARG A 197 14.34 1.82 -1.74
N ALA A 198 14.66 0.53 -1.58
CA ALA A 198 15.87 -0.09 -2.11
C ALA A 198 15.84 -0.30 -3.64
N GLY A 199 14.68 -0.14 -4.28
CA GLY A 199 14.45 -0.42 -5.69
C GLY A 199 14.17 -1.90 -5.97
N ILE A 200 14.22 -2.27 -7.25
CA ILE A 200 13.97 -3.64 -7.70
C ILE A 200 15.08 -4.55 -7.18
N ALA A 201 14.71 -5.66 -6.54
CA ALA A 201 15.67 -6.64 -6.07
C ALA A 201 16.53 -7.17 -7.24
N ASN A 202 17.85 -7.31 -7.05
CA ASN A 202 18.77 -7.65 -8.14
C ASN A 202 18.34 -8.91 -8.92
N GLN A 203 17.95 -9.97 -8.23
CA GLN A 203 17.49 -11.21 -8.87
C GLN A 203 16.25 -11.00 -9.77
N VAL A 204 15.33 -10.13 -9.34
CA VAL A 204 14.15 -9.74 -10.12
C VAL A 204 14.59 -8.96 -11.35
N ARG A 205 15.48 -7.97 -11.19
CA ARG A 205 16.00 -7.18 -12.30
C ARG A 205 16.74 -8.03 -13.34
N GLN A 206 17.55 -8.99 -12.90
CA GLN A 206 18.20 -9.96 -13.80
C GLN A 206 17.19 -10.83 -14.54
N GLN A 207 16.13 -11.28 -13.85
CA GLN A 207 15.06 -12.05 -14.49
C GLN A 207 14.29 -11.24 -15.53
N LEU A 208 14.00 -9.96 -15.26
CA LEU A 208 13.37 -9.05 -16.22
C LEU A 208 14.24 -8.87 -17.48
N LEU A 209 15.55 -8.72 -17.33
CA LEU A 209 16.49 -8.63 -18.46
C LEU A 209 16.60 -9.93 -19.26
N LYS A 210 16.44 -11.08 -18.59
CA LYS A 210 16.48 -12.40 -19.22
C LYS A 210 15.20 -12.70 -20.00
N VAL A 211 14.04 -12.57 -19.34
CA VAL A 211 12.73 -12.94 -19.90
C VAL A 211 12.21 -11.88 -20.86
N LYS A 212 12.52 -10.61 -20.59
CA LYS A 212 12.09 -9.44 -21.36
C LYS A 212 10.56 -9.42 -21.53
N PRO A 213 9.77 -9.29 -20.44
CA PRO A 213 8.36 -8.96 -20.52
C PRO A 213 8.07 -7.82 -21.50
N LYS A 214 6.87 -7.82 -22.08
CA LYS A 214 6.43 -6.84 -23.09
C LYS A 214 6.59 -5.40 -22.60
N ARG A 215 6.18 -5.13 -21.37
CA ARG A 215 6.16 -3.79 -20.75
C ARG A 215 6.50 -3.87 -19.27
N LEU A 216 7.20 -2.86 -18.76
CA LEU A 216 7.39 -2.65 -17.33
C LEU A 216 6.80 -1.29 -16.95
N ILE A 217 5.99 -1.27 -15.90
CA ILE A 217 5.41 -0.07 -15.29
C ILE A 217 5.99 0.03 -13.89
N TYR A 218 6.91 0.96 -13.70
CA TYR A 218 7.69 1.07 -12.47
C TYR A 218 7.32 2.35 -11.72
N LEU A 219 6.64 2.20 -10.59
CA LEU A 219 6.43 3.26 -9.60
C LEU A 219 7.55 3.21 -8.55
N SER A 220 8.28 4.31 -8.39
CA SER A 220 9.38 4.41 -7.43
C SER A 220 9.32 5.64 -6.55
N CYS A 221 9.38 5.42 -5.24
CA CYS A 221 9.51 6.46 -4.22
C CYS A 221 10.95 6.98 -4.03
N ASN A 222 11.91 6.46 -4.81
CA ASN A 222 13.33 6.81 -4.71
C ASN A 222 13.98 6.91 -6.08
N VAL A 223 14.14 8.15 -6.54
CA VAL A 223 14.71 8.50 -7.85
C VAL A 223 16.12 7.91 -8.05
N SER A 224 16.95 7.84 -7.01
CA SER A 224 18.32 7.33 -7.13
C SER A 224 18.35 5.83 -7.43
N THR A 225 17.56 5.02 -6.71
CA THR A 225 17.47 3.58 -6.98
C THR A 225 16.71 3.30 -8.28
N CYS A 226 15.73 4.14 -8.63
CA CYS A 226 15.07 4.07 -9.94
C CYS A 226 16.10 4.28 -11.06
N ALA A 227 16.92 5.34 -11.01
CA ALA A 227 17.95 5.61 -12.01
C ALA A 227 18.97 4.46 -12.15
N ARG A 228 19.39 3.86 -11.03
CA ARG A 228 20.23 2.64 -11.04
C ARG A 228 19.55 1.49 -11.79
N ASP A 229 18.29 1.21 -11.47
CA ASP A 229 17.57 0.09 -12.07
C ASP A 229 17.28 0.35 -13.57
N LEU A 230 16.94 1.59 -13.94
CA LEU A 230 16.76 2.01 -15.33
C LEU A 230 18.05 1.88 -16.15
N LYS A 231 19.21 2.17 -15.55
CA LYS A 231 20.52 1.99 -16.20
C LYS A 231 20.77 0.55 -16.64
N ASP A 232 20.30 -0.43 -15.88
CA ASP A 232 20.41 -1.83 -16.26
C ASP A 232 19.32 -2.19 -17.30
N LEU A 233 18.07 -1.79 -17.04
CA LEU A 233 16.90 -2.12 -17.87
C LEU A 233 16.99 -1.55 -19.29
N GLN A 234 17.65 -0.40 -19.50
CA GLN A 234 17.82 0.19 -20.83
C GLN A 234 18.55 -0.72 -21.84
N ALA A 235 19.21 -1.79 -21.38
CA ALA A 235 19.81 -2.79 -22.26
C ALA A 235 18.76 -3.49 -23.14
N CYS A 236 17.55 -3.73 -22.62
CA CYS A 236 16.46 -4.43 -23.31
C CYS A 236 15.21 -3.58 -23.50
N TYR A 237 15.12 -2.44 -22.81
CA TYR A 237 13.94 -1.59 -22.78
C TYR A 237 14.23 -0.17 -23.25
N GLN A 238 13.21 0.49 -23.79
CA GLN A 238 13.22 1.92 -24.09
C GLN A 238 12.23 2.65 -23.18
N LEU A 239 12.61 3.85 -22.75
CA LEU A 239 11.71 4.74 -22.02
C LEU A 239 10.61 5.23 -22.95
N LYS A 240 9.34 5.00 -22.57
CA LYS A 240 8.18 5.45 -23.34
C LYS A 240 7.51 6.66 -22.71
N TRP A 241 7.45 6.68 -21.39
CA TRP A 241 6.75 7.72 -20.65
C TRP A 241 7.26 7.79 -19.22
N GLN A 242 7.27 8.98 -18.63
CA GLN A 242 7.65 9.19 -17.24
C GLN A 242 6.95 10.42 -16.66
N GLN A 243 6.47 10.32 -15.42
CA GLN A 243 5.89 11.44 -14.68
C GLN A 243 6.19 11.34 -13.19
N ALA A 244 6.47 12.49 -12.59
CA ALA A 244 6.62 12.64 -11.15
C ALA A 244 5.28 13.01 -10.49
N PHE A 245 5.04 12.45 -9.32
CA PHE A 245 3.87 12.70 -8.49
C PHE A 245 4.33 13.13 -7.08
N ASN A 246 3.75 14.21 -6.58
CA ASN A 246 4.08 14.76 -5.26
C ASN A 246 3.19 14.16 -4.16
N PHE A 247 3.37 12.87 -3.86
CA PHE A 247 2.65 12.21 -2.78
C PHE A 247 2.97 12.78 -1.39
N PHE A 248 4.12 13.45 -1.24
CA PHE A 248 4.62 13.95 0.04
C PHE A 248 4.99 15.44 -0.04
N PRO A 249 4.00 16.35 -0.16
CA PRO A 249 4.25 17.78 -0.17
C PRO A 249 5.06 18.24 1.05
N ALA A 250 5.89 19.27 0.87
CA ALA A 250 6.82 19.78 1.87
C ALA A 250 7.90 18.78 2.34
N THR A 251 8.21 17.77 1.52
CA THR A 251 9.33 16.84 1.72
C THR A 251 10.14 16.71 0.42
N PRO A 252 11.37 16.17 0.46
CA PRO A 252 12.14 15.89 -0.76
C PRO A 252 11.67 14.63 -1.50
N HIS A 253 10.64 13.92 -1.01
CA HIS A 253 10.18 12.67 -1.59
C HIS A 253 9.33 12.90 -2.85
N ILE A 254 9.61 12.11 -3.88
CA ILE A 254 8.89 12.13 -5.16
C ILE A 254 8.57 10.68 -5.52
N GLU A 255 7.34 10.44 -5.93
CA GLU A 255 6.95 9.19 -6.60
C GLU A 255 7.14 9.35 -8.10
N LEU A 256 7.92 8.47 -8.72
CA LEU A 256 8.22 8.52 -10.15
C LEU A 256 7.62 7.31 -10.85
N LEU A 257 6.62 7.53 -11.69
CA LEU A 257 6.04 6.50 -12.54
C LEU A 257 6.80 6.48 -13.87
N THR A 258 7.36 5.32 -14.23
CA THR A 258 8.14 5.14 -15.45
C THR A 258 7.57 3.96 -16.25
N ILE A 259 7.29 4.21 -17.53
CA ILE A 259 6.82 3.19 -18.46
C ILE A 259 7.94 2.83 -19.42
N LEU A 260 8.27 1.55 -19.44
CA LEU A 260 9.30 0.97 -20.29
C LEU A 260 8.68 -0.04 -21.24
N GLU A 261 9.02 0.02 -22.52
CA GLU A 261 8.66 -1.00 -23.50
C GLU A 261 9.88 -1.76 -23.98
N ARG A 262 9.71 -3.05 -24.23
CA ARG A 262 10.78 -3.87 -24.80
C ARG A 262 11.23 -3.30 -26.14
N LYS A 263 12.53 -3.18 -26.36
CA LYS A 263 13.09 -2.81 -27.67
C LYS A 263 12.69 -3.86 -28.71
N LYS A 264 12.45 -3.40 -29.94
CA LYS A 264 12.25 -4.29 -31.09
C LYS A 264 13.54 -5.04 -31.42
#